data_AF-A0A485LVT4-F1
#
_entry.id   AF-A0A485LVT4-F1
#
_cell.length_a   1.000
_cell.length_b   1.000
_cell.length_c   1.000
_cell.angle_alpha   90.00
_cell.angle_beta   90.00
_cell.angle_gamma   90.00
#
_symmetry.space_group_name_H-M   'P 1'
#
loop_
_entity.id
_entity.type
_entity.pdbx_description
1 polymer ?
#
loop_
_entity_poly.entity_id
_entity_poly.type
_entity_poly.pdbx_seq_one_letter_code
_entity_poly.pdbx_strand_id
1 'polypeptide(L)'
;MFILARMAQFAAIFGGGRGGRDSRGGVFSLLIVAIVAPLAAMIVRMAISRSREYLADASGAHISGDPLSLAGALRKLESGIQRSRAEVNPSTAHLFIVNPLKGGSILALFSTHPPMEERIRRLEHMARGPIS
;
A
#
# COMPACT_ATOMS: atom_id res chain seq x y z
N MET A 1 13.37 18.04 11.99
CA MET A 1 13.08 19.41 11.49
C MET A 1 11.96 19.45 10.42
N PHE A 2 11.86 18.48 9.50
CA PHE A 2 10.81 18.41 8.47
C PHE A 2 9.37 18.27 9.01
N ILE A 3 9.19 17.56 10.13
CA ILE A 3 7.88 17.31 10.73
C ILE A 3 7.28 18.59 11.32
N LEU A 4 8.10 19.42 11.98
CA LEU A 4 7.64 20.71 12.53
C LEU A 4 7.18 21.67 11.42
N ALA A 5 7.92 21.75 10.31
CA ALA A 5 7.55 22.57 9.16
C ALA A 5 6.23 22.09 8.53
N ARG A 6 6.04 20.78 8.40
CA ARG A 6 4.81 20.19 7.88
C ARG A 6 3.62 20.43 8.81
N MET A 7 3.83 20.40 10.12
CA MET A 7 2.81 20.72 11.12
C MET A 7 2.43 22.21 11.12
N ALA A 8 3.42 23.11 11.02
CA ALA A 8 3.18 24.55 10.94
C ALA A 8 2.45 24.95 9.64
N GLN A 9 2.82 24.35 8.50
CA GLN A 9 2.14 24.59 7.22
C GLN A 9 0.70 24.08 7.23
N PHE A 10 0.46 22.92 7.86
CA PHE A 10 -0.88 22.38 8.05
C PHE A 10 -1.70 23.29 8.99
N ALA A 11 -1.11 23.76 10.10
CA ALA A 11 -1.74 24.70 11.01
C ALA A 11 -2.04 26.06 10.34
N ALA A 12 -1.22 26.52 9.40
CA ALA A 12 -1.48 27.75 8.65
C ALA A 12 -2.59 27.58 7.61
N ILE A 13 -2.63 26.45 6.90
CA ILE A 13 -3.68 26.17 5.88
C ILE A 13 -5.03 25.88 6.54
N PHE A 14 -5.05 25.19 7.69
CA PHE A 14 -6.28 24.77 8.37
C PHE A 14 -6.66 25.65 9.57
N GLY A 15 -5.75 26.49 10.08
CA GLY A 15 -5.95 27.38 11.22
C GLY A 15 -5.73 28.87 10.93
N GLY A 16 -5.35 29.25 9.70
CA GLY A 16 -5.05 30.63 9.30
C GLY A 16 -6.25 31.50 8.93
N GLY A 17 -7.49 31.03 9.06
CA GLY A 17 -8.71 31.81 8.84
C GLY A 17 -9.09 32.64 10.08
N ARG A 18 -8.35 33.71 10.38
CA ARG A 18 -8.80 34.71 11.38
C ARG A 18 -9.98 35.50 10.80
N GLY A 19 -11.18 35.34 11.37
CA GLY A 19 -12.24 36.32 11.17
C GLY A 19 -13.66 35.86 11.46
N GLY A 20 -14.05 35.86 12.75
CA GLY A 20 -15.41 36.22 13.15
C GLY A 20 -16.55 35.22 12.93
N ARG A 21 -17.07 34.72 14.07
CA ARG A 21 -18.47 34.27 14.25
C ARG A 21 -18.84 32.99 13.51
N ASP A 22 -18.27 31.87 13.96
CA ASP A 22 -18.98 30.59 14.14
C ASP A 22 -18.01 29.53 14.70
N SER A 23 -17.75 29.60 16.01
CA SER A 23 -16.86 28.66 16.72
C SER A 23 -17.29 27.17 16.60
N ARG A 24 -18.52 26.89 16.13
CA ARG A 24 -18.97 25.54 15.78
C ARG A 24 -18.49 25.07 14.40
N GLY A 25 -18.42 25.96 13.42
CA GLY A 25 -17.98 25.63 12.06
C GLY A 25 -16.49 25.30 11.99
N GLY A 26 -15.66 26.03 12.76
CA GLY A 26 -14.22 25.78 12.85
C GLY A 26 -13.84 24.47 13.56
N VAL A 27 -14.58 24.09 14.61
CA VAL A 27 -14.33 22.80 15.30
C VAL A 27 -14.76 21.62 14.44
N PHE A 28 -15.89 21.74 13.73
CA PHE A 28 -16.38 20.69 12.83
C PHE A 28 -15.45 20.49 11.62
N SER A 29 -14.94 21.57 11.03
CA SER A 29 -13.97 21.47 9.93
C SER A 29 -12.65 20.84 10.38
N LEU A 30 -12.14 21.19 11.57
CA LEU A 30 -10.95 20.57 12.14
C LEU A 30 -11.13 19.06 12.40
N LEU A 31 -12.31 18.64 12.88
CA LEU A 31 -12.63 17.22 13.09
C LEU A 31 -12.67 16.44 11.77
N ILE A 32 -13.28 17.00 10.72
CA ILE A 32 -13.29 16.38 9.38
C ILE A 32 -11.85 16.19 8.89
N VAL A 33 -11.03 17.23 8.97
CA VAL A 33 -9.63 17.17 8.51
C VAL A 33 -8.82 16.17 9.33
N ALA A 34 -9.05 16.09 10.65
CA ALA A 34 -8.37 15.14 11.53
C ALA A 34 -8.65 13.67 11.16
N ILE A 35 -9.80 13.37 10.56
CA ILE A 35 -10.16 12.02 10.09
C ILE A 35 -9.71 11.80 8.64
N VAL A 36 -9.97 12.76 7.76
CA VAL A 36 -9.72 12.63 6.31
C VAL A 36 -8.23 12.68 5.98
N ALA A 37 -7.45 13.53 6.65
CA ALA A 37 -6.03 13.70 6.33
C ALA A 37 -5.20 12.42 6.58
N PRO A 38 -5.36 11.69 7.70
CA PRO A 38 -4.70 10.39 7.89
C PRO A 38 -5.10 9.36 6.82
N LEU A 39 -6.38 9.28 6.45
CA LEU A 39 -6.85 8.35 5.42
C LEU A 39 -6.23 8.66 4.05
N ALA A 40 -6.20 9.94 3.67
CA ALA A 40 -5.53 10.39 2.45
C ALA A 40 -4.03 10.07 2.48
N ALA A 41 -3.36 10.34 3.60
CA ALA A 41 -1.95 10.02 3.79
C ALA A 41 -1.68 8.50 3.69
N MET A 42 -2.57 7.66 4.22
CA MET A 42 -2.48 6.21 4.08
C MET A 42 -2.57 5.77 2.62
N ILE A 43 -3.54 6.29 1.86
CA ILE A 43 -3.69 5.97 0.43
C ILE A 43 -2.43 6.36 -0.34
N VAL A 44 -1.92 7.58 -0.13
CA VAL A 44 -0.69 8.06 -0.78
C VAL A 44 0.50 7.17 -0.40
N ARG A 45 0.68 6.84 0.89
CA ARG A 45 1.76 5.96 1.34
C ARG A 45 1.68 4.58 0.67
N MET A 46 0.49 4.01 0.55
CA MET A 46 0.27 2.73 -0.12
C MET A 46 0.57 2.81 -1.61
N ALA A 47 0.18 3.89 -2.29
CA ALA A 47 0.49 4.11 -3.70
C ALA A 47 2.00 4.25 -3.94
N ILE A 48 2.72 4.98 -3.08
CA ILE A 48 4.18 5.09 -3.12
C ILE A 48 4.84 3.73 -2.88
N SER A 49 4.36 2.96 -1.90
CA SER A 49 4.85 1.60 -1.61
C SER A 49 4.74 0.71 -2.86
N ARG A 50 3.56 0.66 -3.50
CA ARG A 50 3.34 -0.12 -4.73
C ARG A 50 4.25 0.32 -5.87
N SER A 51 4.41 1.63 -6.05
CA SER A 51 5.28 2.18 -7.11
C SER A 51 6.74 1.77 -6.90
N ARG A 52 7.22 1.78 -5.65
CA ARG A 52 8.57 1.32 -5.31
C ARG A 52 8.78 -0.17 -5.57
N GLU A 53 7.79 -1.00 -5.27
CA GLU A 53 7.83 -2.44 -5.55
C GLU A 53 7.96 -2.72 -7.05
N TYR A 54 7.17 -2.02 -7.89
CA TYR A 54 7.29 -2.17 -9.35
C TYR A 54 8.65 -1.71 -9.89
N LEU A 55 9.19 -0.62 -9.34
CA LEU A 55 10.52 -0.15 -9.71
C LEU A 55 11.60 -1.15 -9.28
N ALA A 56 11.46 -1.77 -8.11
CA ALA A 56 12.37 -2.81 -7.65
C ALA A 56 12.32 -4.04 -8.56
N ASP A 57 11.13 -4.49 -8.98
CA ASP A 57 10.97 -5.59 -9.92
C ASP A 57 11.63 -5.29 -11.27
N ALA A 58 11.36 -4.11 -11.82
CA ALA A 58 11.96 -3.69 -13.08
C ALA A 58 13.49 -3.60 -12.97
N SER A 59 14.00 -2.99 -11.90
CA SER A 59 15.44 -2.87 -11.66
C SER A 59 16.09 -4.24 -11.46
N GLY A 60 15.44 -5.13 -10.72
CA GLY A 60 15.89 -6.51 -10.51
C GLY A 60 15.95 -7.29 -11.82
N ALA A 61 14.92 -7.15 -12.67
CA ALA A 61 14.90 -7.76 -14.00
C ALA A 61 15.99 -7.21 -14.93
N HIS A 62 16.28 -5.91 -14.86
CA HIS A 62 17.37 -5.31 -15.62
C HIS A 62 18.75 -5.78 -15.14
N ILE A 63 18.94 -5.93 -13.83
CA ILE A 63 20.20 -6.41 -13.24
C ILE A 63 20.40 -7.91 -13.51
N SER A 64 19.34 -8.72 -13.41
CA SER A 64 19.42 -10.16 -13.69
C SER A 64 19.53 -10.47 -15.18
N GLY A 65 19.09 -9.55 -16.05
CA GLY A 65 18.99 -9.76 -17.49
C GLY A 65 17.89 -10.74 -17.91
N ASP A 66 17.09 -11.24 -16.95
CA ASP A 66 16.07 -12.24 -17.19
C ASP A 66 14.80 -11.90 -16.39
N PRO A 67 13.86 -11.15 -16.99
CA PRO A 67 12.57 -10.85 -16.37
C PRO A 67 11.68 -12.09 -16.19
N LEU A 68 11.83 -13.14 -17.02
CA LEU A 68 10.97 -14.32 -16.99
C LEU A 68 11.31 -15.24 -15.82
N SER A 69 12.59 -15.40 -15.47
CA SER A 69 12.95 -16.14 -14.24
C SER A 69 12.41 -15.45 -12.99
N LEU A 70 12.44 -14.12 -12.95
CA LEU A 70 11.85 -13.35 -11.85
C LEU A 70 10.32 -13.55 -11.78
N ALA A 71 9.64 -13.52 -12.93
CA ALA A 71 8.20 -13.84 -13.00
C ALA A 71 7.90 -15.27 -12.52
N GLY A 72 8.71 -16.25 -12.91
CA GLY A 72 8.60 -17.64 -12.45
C GLY A 72 8.81 -17.79 -10.95
N ALA A 73 9.78 -17.05 -10.38
CA ALA A 73 10.02 -17.02 -8.94
C ALA A 73 8.82 -16.45 -8.17
N LEU A 74 8.20 -15.37 -8.67
CA LEU A 74 6.99 -14.81 -8.08
C LEU A 74 5.80 -15.79 -8.13
N ARG A 75 5.60 -16.50 -9.25
CA ARG A 75 4.57 -17.56 -9.33
C ARG A 75 4.80 -18.67 -8.31
N LYS A 76 6.06 -19.10 -8.14
CA LYS A 76 6.41 -20.12 -7.14
C LYS A 76 6.10 -19.64 -5.73
N LEU A 77 6.43 -18.39 -5.40
CA LEU A 77 6.14 -17.78 -4.11
C LEU A 77 4.62 -17.69 -3.85
N GLU A 78 3.83 -17.26 -4.83
CA GLU A 78 2.38 -17.20 -4.73
C GLU A 78 1.77 -18.58 -4.47
N SER A 79 2.22 -19.60 -5.21
CA SER A 79 1.76 -20.98 -5.00
C SER A 79 2.09 -21.50 -3.60
N GLY A 80 3.24 -21.11 -3.04
CA GLY A 80 3.63 -21.46 -1.67
C GLY A 80 2.73 -20.81 -0.61
N ILE A 81 2.39 -19.52 -0.80
CA ILE A 81 1.48 -18.78 0.08
C ILE A 81 0.06 -19.35 0.03
N GLN A 82 -0.44 -19.72 -1.15
CA GLN A 82 -1.77 -20.29 -1.30
C GLN A 82 -1.89 -21.65 -0.58
N ARG A 83 -0.85 -22.48 -0.66
CA ARG A 83 -0.79 -23.77 0.07
C ARG A 83 -0.76 -23.58 1.58
N SER A 84 0.07 -22.68 2.10
CA SER A 84 0.16 -22.45 3.55
C SER A 84 -1.12 -21.85 4.15
N ARG A 85 -1.88 -21.07 3.38
CA ARG A 85 -3.21 -20.59 3.79
C ARG A 85 -4.25 -21.70 3.89
N ALA A 86 -4.13 -22.76 3.08
CA ALA A 86 -5.05 -23.89 3.11
C ALA A 86 -4.88 -24.77 4.36
N GLU A 87 -3.71 -24.72 5.02
CA GLU A 87 -3.39 -25.53 6.20
C GLU A 87 -3.77 -24.86 7.54
N VAL A 88 -4.38 -23.67 7.50
CA VAL A 88 -4.80 -22.98 8.72
C VAL A 88 -6.07 -23.61 9.27
N ASN A 89 -5.91 -24.50 10.25
CA ASN A 89 -7.03 -25.00 11.05
C ASN A 89 -7.63 -23.84 11.86
N PRO A 90 -8.95 -23.57 11.76
CA PRO A 90 -9.60 -22.52 12.54
C PRO A 90 -9.38 -22.64 14.04
N SER A 91 -9.22 -23.87 14.54
CA SER A 91 -8.97 -24.17 15.95
C SER A 91 -7.61 -23.70 16.44
N THR A 92 -6.61 -23.47 15.57
CA THR A 92 -5.29 -22.96 15.97
C THR A 92 -5.12 -21.46 15.71
N ALA A 93 -6.16 -20.78 15.19
CA ALA A 93 -6.13 -19.36 14.84
C ALA A 93 -5.78 -18.42 16.01
N HIS A 94 -6.02 -18.83 17.24
CA HIS A 94 -5.71 -18.08 18.47
C HIS A 94 -4.24 -18.19 18.91
N LEU A 95 -3.46 -19.11 18.34
CA LEU A 95 -2.01 -19.23 18.58
C LEU A 95 -1.21 -18.25 17.71
N PHE A 96 -1.86 -17.58 16.76
CA PHE A 96 -1.23 -16.60 15.89
C PHE A 96 -1.40 -15.20 16.44
N ILE A 97 -0.29 -14.43 16.42
CA ILE A 97 -0.26 -13.00 16.76
C ILE A 97 -1.24 -12.18 15.90
N VAL A 98 -1.58 -12.70 14.72
CA VAL A 98 -2.51 -12.10 13.77
C VAL A 98 -3.52 -13.16 13.33
N ASN A 99 -4.81 -12.87 13.48
CA ASN A 99 -5.90 -13.83 13.17
C ASN A 99 -5.89 -14.22 11.67
N PRO A 100 -5.58 -15.48 11.34
CA PRO A 100 -5.41 -15.93 9.97
C PRO A 100 -6.73 -16.16 9.21
N LEU A 101 -7.88 -16.12 9.89
CA LEU A 101 -9.22 -16.34 9.32
C LEU A 101 -9.96 -15.03 8.97
N LYS A 102 -9.46 -13.87 9.41
CA LYS A 102 -10.04 -12.56 9.07
C LYS A 102 -9.60 -12.16 7.66
N GLY A 103 -10.15 -12.77 6.61
CA GLY A 103 -9.54 -12.72 5.26
C GLY A 103 -10.49 -12.58 4.08
N GLY A 104 -11.54 -11.74 4.17
CA GLY A 104 -12.42 -11.45 3.03
C GLY A 104 -12.25 -10.02 2.50
N SER A 105 -11.72 -9.89 1.27
CA SER A 105 -11.72 -8.70 0.37
C SER A 105 -11.09 -7.38 0.88
N ILE A 106 -11.39 -6.94 2.10
CA ILE A 106 -10.98 -5.64 2.66
C ILE A 106 -9.46 -5.58 2.91
N LEU A 107 -8.79 -6.70 3.15
CA LEU A 107 -7.32 -6.75 3.31
C LEU A 107 -6.54 -6.49 2.02
N ALA A 108 -7.14 -6.64 0.83
CA ALA A 108 -6.47 -6.25 -0.41
C ALA A 108 -6.21 -4.73 -0.46
N LEU A 109 -7.06 -3.95 0.24
CA LEU A 109 -6.86 -2.51 0.42
C LEU A 109 -5.75 -2.20 1.43
N PHE A 110 -5.45 -3.11 2.36
CA PHE A 110 -4.37 -3.00 3.34
C PHE A 110 -3.09 -3.76 2.95
N SER A 111 -3.08 -4.42 1.79
CA SER A 111 -1.86 -5.02 1.24
C SER A 111 -0.88 -3.89 0.92
N THR A 112 0.23 -3.86 1.66
CA THR A 112 1.33 -2.91 1.45
C THR A 112 2.10 -3.18 0.15
N HIS A 113 1.83 -4.33 -0.47
CA HIS A 113 2.38 -4.75 -1.76
C HIS A 113 1.30 -4.82 -2.84
N PRO A 114 1.65 -4.56 -4.11
CA PRO A 114 0.74 -4.74 -5.23
C PRO A 114 0.38 -6.22 -5.42
N PRO A 115 -0.76 -6.52 -6.07
CA PRO A 115 -1.15 -7.90 -6.34
C PRO A 115 -0.07 -8.64 -7.14
N MET A 116 0.19 -9.91 -6.80
CA MET A 116 1.29 -10.67 -7.39
C MET A 116 1.15 -10.83 -8.91
N GLU A 117 -0.08 -11.12 -9.36
CA GLU A 117 -0.44 -11.24 -10.77
C GLU A 117 -0.04 -10.01 -11.61
N GLU A 118 -0.20 -8.80 -11.06
CA GLU A 118 0.19 -7.56 -11.73
C GLU A 118 1.71 -7.46 -11.89
N ARG A 119 2.47 -7.88 -10.88
CA ARG A 119 3.94 -7.89 -10.92
C ARG A 119 4.46 -8.87 -11.96
N ILE A 120 3.89 -10.08 -11.98
CA ILE A 120 4.21 -11.12 -12.97
C ILE A 120 3.94 -10.61 -14.37
N ARG A 121 2.75 -10.04 -14.62
CA ARG A 121 2.38 -9.52 -15.94
C ARG A 121 3.34 -8.44 -16.44
N ARG A 122 3.77 -7.53 -15.57
CA ARG A 122 4.74 -6.48 -15.93
C ARG A 122 6.10 -7.07 -16.32
N LEU A 123 6.60 -8.04 -15.57
CA LEU A 123 7.85 -8.73 -15.88
C LEU A 123 7.76 -9.49 -17.21
N GLU A 124 6.65 -10.16 -17.47
CA GLU A 124 6.39 -10.83 -18.75
C GLU A 124 6.32 -9.84 -19.91
N HIS A 125 5.72 -8.66 -19.70
CA HIS A 125 5.74 -7.58 -20.70
C HIS A 125 7.15 -7.05 -20.96
N MET A 126 7.98 -6.87 -19.92
CA MET A 126 9.38 -6.46 -20.08
C MET A 126 10.18 -7.45 -20.93
N ALA A 127 9.94 -8.75 -20.75
CA ALA A 127 10.60 -9.80 -21.54
C ALA A 127 10.20 -9.81 -23.01
N ARG A 128 8.98 -9.36 -23.35
CA ARG A 128 8.49 -9.29 -24.74
C ARG A 128 9.05 -8.11 -25.54
N GLY A 129 9.78 -7.19 -24.89
CA GLY A 129 10.29 -5.96 -25.51
C GLY A 129 9.18 -4.96 -25.84
N PRO A 130 9.52 -3.70 -26.18
CA PRO A 130 8.53 -2.75 -26.67
C PRO A 130 7.93 -3.28 -27.98
N ILE A 131 6.60 -3.26 -28.07
CA ILE A 131 5.91 -3.37 -29.36
C ILE A 131 6.36 -2.13 -30.16
N SER A 132 7.22 -2.35 -31.16
CA SER A 132 7.57 -1.36 -32.18
C SER A 132 6.35 -0.96 -32.99
#